data_AF-A0A1Q5HQD9-F1
#
_entry.id   AF-A0A1Q5HQD9-F1
#
_cell.length_a   1.000
_cell.length_b   1.000
_cell.length_c   1.000
_cell.angle_alpha   90.00
_cell.angle_beta   90.00
_cell.angle_gamma   90.00
#
_symmetry.space_group_name_H-M   'P 1'
#
loop_
_entity.id
_entity.type
_entity.pdbx_description
1 polymer ?
#
loop_
_entity_poly.entity_id
_entity_poly.type
_entity_poly.pdbx_seq_one_letter_code
_entity_poly.pdbx_strand_id
1 'polypeptide(L)'
;MEAMDAATVRAAMPREAISPYGAANRIAAALGTPNKPGQPPAVSSYAVERLIALGLLVDLSAHRRYSALNPDQVDQVAALELAELLDREAPLGPEQAAARLGVRRVDFEWMRRLGWIAPVSFGRVQFGASKAGAVEVPRFAAGHVDDLPGAHPEVDWAQLRTVGKGRRSPLAELQAQPA
;
A
#
# COMPACT_ATOMS: atom_id res chain seq x y z
N MET A 1 2.18 -1.16 27.49
CA MET A 1 3.34 -1.67 26.74
C MET A 1 4.26 -0.48 26.54
N GLU A 2 5.34 -0.38 27.31
CA GLU A 2 6.33 0.70 27.10
C GLU A 2 6.99 0.49 25.74
N ALA A 3 6.81 1.45 24.84
CA ALA A 3 7.54 1.45 23.57
C ALA A 3 9.02 1.66 23.89
N MET A 4 9.88 0.69 23.58
CA MET A 4 11.32 0.86 23.68
C MET A 4 11.73 2.14 22.93
N ASP A 5 12.46 3.02 23.61
CA ASP A 5 12.91 4.29 23.05
C ASP A 5 13.81 4.05 21.82
N ALA A 6 13.38 4.57 20.66
CA ALA A 6 14.08 4.43 19.39
C ALA A 6 15.52 4.97 19.44
N ALA A 7 15.81 5.94 20.32
CA ALA A 7 17.17 6.43 20.53
C ALA A 7 18.05 5.38 21.24
N THR A 8 17.51 4.68 22.23
CA THR A 8 18.16 3.55 22.91
C THR A 8 18.45 2.40 21.93
N VAL A 9 17.49 2.03 21.07
CA VAL A 9 17.71 1.02 20.03
C VAL A 9 18.83 1.44 19.09
N ARG A 10 18.83 2.70 18.63
CA ARG A 10 19.87 3.22 17.72
C ARG A 10 21.27 3.20 18.36
N ALA A 11 21.39 3.54 19.64
CA ALA A 11 22.67 3.53 20.34
C ALA A 11 23.26 2.12 20.50
N ALA A 12 22.40 1.10 20.53
CA ALA A 12 22.78 -0.31 20.65
C ALA A 12 23.05 -0.99 19.29
N MET A 13 22.83 -0.31 18.17
CA MET A 13 22.97 -0.93 16.84
C MET A 13 24.44 -0.99 16.39
N PRO A 14 24.92 -2.16 15.92
CA PRO A 14 26.29 -2.32 15.43
C PRO A 14 26.52 -1.71 14.03
N ARG A 15 25.44 -1.45 13.29
CA ARG A 15 25.48 -0.92 11.91
C ARG A 15 24.66 0.35 11.80
N GLU A 16 25.08 1.23 10.89
CA GLU A 16 24.34 2.47 10.62
C GLU A 16 22.94 2.17 10.07
N ALA A 17 21.95 2.94 10.53
CA ALA A 17 20.57 2.82 10.07
C ALA A 17 20.47 3.16 8.57
N ILE A 18 19.61 2.43 7.87
CA ILE A 18 19.43 2.58 6.41
C ILE A 18 18.11 3.28 6.09
N SER A 19 18.06 3.92 4.92
CA SER A 19 16.82 4.52 4.40
C SER A 19 15.86 3.44 3.87
N PRO A 20 14.58 3.75 3.66
CA PRO A 20 13.63 2.85 2.98
C PRO A 20 14.11 2.39 1.60
N TYR A 21 14.82 3.24 0.85
CA TYR A 21 15.43 2.85 -0.43
C TYR A 21 16.51 1.78 -0.24
N GLY A 22 17.39 1.97 0.76
CA GLY A 22 18.42 0.98 1.10
C GLY A 22 17.81 -0.36 1.54
N ALA A 23 16.76 -0.31 2.37
CA ALA A 23 16.04 -1.50 2.80
C ALA A 23 15.36 -2.24 1.64
N ALA A 24 14.70 -1.49 0.75
CA ALA A 24 14.04 -2.04 -0.42
C ALA A 24 15.01 -2.80 -1.34
N ASN A 25 16.20 -2.25 -1.57
CA ASN A 25 17.23 -2.93 -2.37
C ASN A 25 17.72 -4.23 -1.74
N ARG A 26 17.83 -4.28 -0.41
CA ARG A 26 18.23 -5.51 0.30
C ARG A 26 17.17 -6.59 0.22
N ILE A 27 15.91 -6.24 0.46
CA ILE A 27 14.79 -7.17 0.35
C ILE A 27 14.69 -7.68 -1.10
N ALA A 28 14.78 -6.80 -2.09
CA ALA A 28 14.79 -7.17 -3.50
C ALA A 28 15.92 -8.14 -3.85
N ALA A 29 17.12 -7.94 -3.30
CA ALA A 29 18.25 -8.85 -3.50
C ALA A 29 18.01 -10.21 -2.84
N ALA A 30 17.46 -10.24 -1.63
CA ALA A 30 17.13 -11.49 -0.91
C ALA A 30 16.07 -12.32 -1.64
N LEU A 31 15.10 -11.67 -2.29
CA LEU A 31 14.06 -12.32 -3.12
C LEU A 31 14.58 -12.78 -4.50
N GLY A 32 15.87 -12.59 -4.80
CA GLY A 32 16.45 -12.96 -6.11
C GLY A 32 16.07 -12.00 -7.26
N THR A 33 15.43 -10.87 -6.95
CA THR A 33 14.97 -9.86 -7.93
C THR A 33 15.56 -8.49 -7.63
N PRO A 34 16.89 -8.29 -7.68
CA PRO A 34 17.52 -7.04 -7.26
C PRO A 34 17.02 -5.85 -8.09
N ASN A 35 16.69 -4.76 -7.39
CA ASN A 35 16.28 -3.50 -8.02
C ASN A 35 17.40 -2.96 -8.93
N LYS A 36 17.02 -2.52 -10.14
CA LYS A 36 17.95 -1.96 -11.11
C LYS A 36 17.70 -0.46 -11.32
N PRO A 37 18.76 0.36 -11.40
CA PRO A 37 18.61 1.77 -11.74
C PRO A 37 17.85 1.97 -13.07
N GLY A 38 16.93 2.92 -13.10
CA GLY A 38 16.15 3.25 -14.30
C GLY A 38 15.03 2.26 -14.65
N GLN A 39 14.83 1.21 -13.85
CA GLN A 39 13.72 0.27 -14.01
C GLN A 39 12.70 0.45 -12.88
N PRO A 40 11.43 0.06 -13.09
CA PRO A 40 10.50 -0.11 -11.99
C PRO A 40 11.10 -1.04 -10.93
N PRO A 41 11.13 -0.64 -9.65
CA PRO A 41 11.71 -1.48 -8.61
C PRO A 41 10.85 -2.72 -8.37
N ALA A 42 11.48 -3.87 -8.18
CA ALA A 42 10.81 -5.10 -7.74
C ALA A 42 10.29 -4.94 -6.29
N VAL A 43 11.08 -4.31 -5.42
CA VAL A 43 10.65 -3.88 -4.09
C VAL A 43 10.86 -2.38 -3.99
N SER A 44 9.78 -1.63 -3.77
CA SER A 44 9.83 -0.16 -3.68
C SER A 44 10.02 0.31 -2.23
N SER A 45 10.39 1.58 -2.04
CA SER A 45 10.37 2.20 -0.69
C SER A 45 8.98 2.18 -0.07
N TYR A 46 7.93 2.19 -0.90
CA TYR A 46 6.55 2.04 -0.45
C TYR A 46 6.30 0.66 0.17
N ALA A 47 6.80 -0.41 -0.44
CA ALA A 47 6.70 -1.74 0.14
C ALA A 47 7.32 -1.79 1.54
N VAL A 48 8.43 -1.09 1.73
CA VAL A 48 9.06 -0.93 3.05
C VAL A 48 8.17 -0.16 4.03
N GLU A 49 7.54 0.93 3.59
CA GLU A 49 6.54 1.66 4.40
C GLU A 49 5.36 0.76 4.82
N ARG A 50 4.94 -0.18 3.95
CA ARG A 50 3.93 -1.19 4.29
C ARG A 50 4.41 -2.17 5.35
N LEU A 51 5.64 -2.67 5.23
CA LEU A 51 6.23 -3.53 6.26
C LEU A 51 6.35 -2.82 7.61
N ILE A 52 6.61 -1.50 7.62
CA ILE A 52 6.55 -0.69 8.84
C ILE A 52 5.12 -0.61 9.38
N ALA A 53 4.15 -0.28 8.53
CA ALA A 53 2.74 -0.16 8.92
C ALA A 53 2.15 -1.47 9.45
N LEU A 54 2.66 -2.62 8.98
CA LEU A 54 2.32 -3.96 9.46
C LEU A 54 3.10 -4.39 10.71
N GLY A 55 4.02 -3.56 11.21
CA GLY A 55 4.81 -3.84 12.41
C GLY A 55 5.97 -4.82 12.20
N LEU A 56 6.28 -5.20 10.95
CA LEU A 56 7.41 -6.09 10.63
C LEU A 56 8.75 -5.35 10.69
N LEU A 57 8.76 -4.06 10.37
CA LEU A 57 9.92 -3.18 10.48
C LEU A 57 9.64 -2.04 11.47
N VAL A 58 10.64 -1.67 12.27
CA VAL A 58 10.54 -0.55 13.20
C VAL A 58 11.13 0.70 12.56
N ASP A 59 10.34 1.77 12.46
CA ASP A 59 10.87 3.08 12.09
C ASP A 59 11.56 3.72 13.29
N LEU A 60 12.89 3.83 13.20
CA LEU A 60 13.73 4.45 14.23
C LEU A 60 13.77 5.97 14.09
N SER A 61 13.12 6.55 13.08
CA SER A 61 13.28 7.97 12.76
C SER A 61 12.89 8.90 13.90
N ALA A 62 11.84 8.56 14.67
CA ALA A 62 11.22 9.28 15.80
C ALA A 62 10.93 10.78 15.56
N HIS A 63 11.94 11.57 15.17
CA HIS A 63 11.87 13.00 14.83
C HIS A 63 12.69 13.38 13.59
N ARG A 64 13.05 12.42 12.73
CA ARG A 64 13.76 12.72 11.46
C ARG A 64 12.77 12.93 10.32
N ARG A 65 13.19 13.78 9.38
CA ARG A 65 12.45 14.04 8.12
C ARG A 65 12.28 12.79 7.24
N TYR A 66 13.08 11.76 7.47
CA TYR A 66 13.10 10.52 6.69
C TYR A 66 13.15 9.31 7.63
N SER A 67 12.42 8.25 7.30
CA SER A 67 12.43 6.98 8.01
C SER A 67 13.84 6.38 8.07
N ALA A 68 14.15 5.72 9.18
CA ALA A 68 15.44 5.10 9.43
C ALA A 68 15.25 3.69 9.98
N LEU A 69 15.88 2.70 9.35
CA LEU A 69 15.61 1.28 9.61
C LEU A 69 16.85 0.57 10.13
N ASN A 70 16.64 -0.40 11.02
CA ASN A 70 17.71 -1.30 11.45
C ASN A 70 18.06 -2.27 10.31
N PRO A 71 19.28 -2.23 9.73
CA PRO A 71 19.67 -3.13 8.66
C PRO A 71 19.59 -4.61 9.06
N ASP A 72 19.83 -4.97 10.31
CA ASP A 72 19.79 -6.37 10.74
C ASP A 72 18.35 -6.88 10.86
N GLN A 73 17.42 -6.02 11.27
CA GLN A 73 15.98 -6.34 11.22
C GLN A 73 15.50 -6.49 9.78
N VAL A 74 15.98 -5.64 8.87
CA VAL A 74 15.68 -5.76 7.43
C VAL A 74 16.19 -7.08 6.89
N ASP A 75 17.42 -7.49 7.24
CA ASP A 75 18.00 -8.76 6.80
C ASP A 75 17.19 -9.95 7.36
N GLN A 76 16.70 -9.88 8.61
CA GLN A 76 15.81 -10.88 9.21
C GLN A 76 14.46 -10.98 8.50
N VAL A 77 13.82 -9.83 8.23
CA VAL A 77 12.55 -9.76 7.52
C VAL A 77 12.70 -10.26 6.08
N ALA A 78 13.80 -9.91 5.41
CA ALA A 78 14.10 -10.34 4.05
C ALA A 78 14.35 -11.85 3.92
N ALA A 79 14.67 -12.53 5.02
CA ALA A 79 14.79 -13.99 5.07
C ALA A 79 13.44 -14.71 5.27
N LEU A 80 12.35 -13.97 5.50
CA LEU A 80 11.00 -14.53 5.50
C LEU A 80 10.48 -14.69 4.06
N GLU A 81 9.52 -15.58 3.88
CA GLU A 81 8.76 -15.69 2.62
C GLU A 81 7.84 -14.48 2.46
N LEU A 82 8.39 -13.40 1.89
CA LEU A 82 7.69 -12.12 1.75
C LEU A 82 6.95 -11.95 0.42
N ALA A 83 7.21 -12.78 -0.58
CA ALA A 83 6.70 -12.56 -1.94
C ALA A 83 5.17 -12.40 -1.96
N GLU A 84 4.45 -13.33 -1.34
CA GLU A 84 2.98 -13.29 -1.26
C GLU A 84 2.48 -12.07 -0.47
N LEU A 85 3.15 -11.71 0.64
CA LEU A 85 2.80 -10.53 1.41
C LEU A 85 2.98 -9.24 0.59
N LEU A 86 4.09 -9.14 -0.13
CA LEU A 86 4.39 -7.96 -0.96
C LEU A 86 3.43 -7.83 -2.13
N ASP A 87 3.04 -8.95 -2.75
CA ASP A 87 2.02 -8.96 -3.78
C ASP A 87 0.65 -8.55 -3.23
N ARG A 88 0.29 -9.04 -2.03
CA ARG A 88 -0.94 -8.66 -1.33
C ARG A 88 -0.95 -7.19 -0.95
N GLU A 89 0.19 -6.63 -0.55
CA GLU A 89 0.35 -5.23 -0.15
C GLU A 89 0.69 -4.29 -1.31
N ALA A 90 0.72 -4.80 -2.55
CA ALA A 90 1.06 -4.00 -3.71
C ALA A 90 0.12 -2.78 -3.84
N PRO A 91 0.65 -1.55 -3.97
CA PRO A 91 -0.16 -0.35 -4.03
C PRO A 91 -0.91 -0.25 -5.35
N LEU A 92 -2.22 -0.07 -5.28
CA LEU A 92 -3.07 0.23 -6.42
C LEU A 92 -3.64 1.64 -6.29
N GLY A 93 -3.50 2.46 -7.34
CA GLY A 93 -4.31 3.66 -7.49
C GLY A 93 -5.79 3.32 -7.71
N PRO A 94 -6.71 4.30 -7.59
CA PRO A 94 -8.16 4.05 -7.72
C PRO A 94 -8.57 3.37 -9.03
N GLU A 95 -7.97 3.78 -10.15
CA GLU A 95 -8.23 3.19 -11.47
C GLU A 95 -7.70 1.76 -11.55
N GLN A 96 -6.52 1.48 -10.98
CA GLN A 96 -5.95 0.13 -10.95
C GLN A 96 -6.77 -0.81 -10.05
N ALA A 97 -7.23 -0.32 -8.90
CA ALA A 97 -8.08 -1.08 -7.99
C ALA A 97 -9.44 -1.43 -8.63
N ALA A 98 -10.08 -0.46 -9.29
CA ALA A 98 -11.31 -0.71 -10.03
C ALA A 98 -11.11 -1.74 -11.16
N ALA A 99 -10.01 -1.60 -11.92
CA ALA A 99 -9.67 -2.54 -12.98
C ALA A 99 -9.42 -3.96 -12.46
N ARG A 100 -8.75 -4.09 -11.31
CA ARG A 100 -8.50 -5.40 -10.65
C ARG A 100 -9.80 -6.11 -10.27
N LEU A 101 -10.81 -5.37 -9.81
CA LEU A 101 -12.14 -5.91 -9.53
C LEU A 101 -12.98 -6.19 -10.79
N GLY A 102 -12.58 -5.68 -11.94
CA GLY A 102 -13.37 -5.70 -13.17
C GLY A 102 -14.59 -4.78 -13.12
N VAL A 103 -14.58 -3.75 -12.27
CA VAL A 103 -15.72 -2.81 -12.09
C VAL A 103 -15.35 -1.42 -12.60
N ARG A 104 -16.36 -0.56 -12.77
CA ARG A 104 -16.10 0.82 -13.20
C ARG A 104 -15.52 1.63 -12.05
N ARG A 105 -14.74 2.66 -12.38
CA ARG A 105 -14.16 3.61 -11.40
C ARG A 105 -15.20 4.24 -10.48
N VAL A 106 -16.41 4.50 -10.98
CA VAL A 106 -17.52 5.05 -10.19
C VAL A 106 -18.03 4.06 -9.15
N ASP A 107 -18.09 2.76 -9.48
CA ASP A 107 -18.53 1.72 -8.54
C ASP A 107 -17.49 1.56 -7.43
N PHE A 108 -16.19 1.61 -7.76
CA PHE A 108 -15.14 1.61 -6.74
C PHE A 108 -15.19 2.85 -5.83
N GLU A 109 -15.56 4.03 -6.35
CA GLU A 109 -15.78 5.21 -5.49
C GLU A 109 -16.95 4.99 -4.52
N TRP A 110 -18.00 4.31 -4.97
CA TRP A 110 -19.12 3.96 -4.11
C TRP A 110 -18.71 3.05 -2.97
N MET A 111 -17.91 2.02 -3.23
CA MET A 111 -17.34 1.15 -2.19
C MET A 111 -16.56 1.97 -1.15
N ARG A 112 -15.79 2.95 -1.61
CA ARG A 112 -15.05 3.87 -0.73
C ARG A 112 -15.96 4.76 0.11
N ARG A 113 -17.04 5.29 -0.48
CA ARG A 113 -18.05 6.11 0.22
C ARG A 113 -18.87 5.30 1.23
N LEU A 114 -19.12 4.03 0.94
CA LEU A 114 -19.77 3.08 1.85
C LEU A 114 -18.82 2.59 2.96
N GLY A 115 -17.55 2.99 2.93
CA GLY A 115 -16.56 2.62 3.94
C GLY A 115 -16.01 1.20 3.82
N TRP A 116 -16.31 0.50 2.71
CA TRP A 116 -15.90 -0.89 2.49
C TRP A 116 -14.39 -1.02 2.27
N ILE A 117 -13.76 0.05 1.78
CA ILE A 117 -12.32 0.09 1.57
C ILE A 117 -11.75 1.45 1.94
N ALA A 118 -10.65 1.44 2.69
CA ALA A 118 -9.88 2.61 3.06
C ALA A 118 -8.52 2.61 2.35
N PRO A 119 -7.99 3.79 1.97
CA PRO A 119 -6.61 3.89 1.50
C PRO A 119 -5.64 3.42 2.59
N VAL A 120 -4.64 2.64 2.21
CA VAL A 120 -3.56 2.21 3.10
C VAL A 120 -2.40 3.21 3.12
N SER A 121 -2.36 4.12 2.13
CA SER A 121 -1.44 5.25 2.05
C SER A 121 -1.87 6.27 1.01
N PHE A 122 -1.10 7.34 0.88
CA PHE A 122 -1.24 8.34 -0.18
C PHE A 122 0.09 8.49 -0.93
N GLY A 123 0.03 8.56 -2.25
CA GLY A 123 1.17 8.82 -3.12
C GLY A 123 1.06 10.19 -3.77
N ARG A 124 2.14 10.98 -3.77
CA ARG A 124 2.17 12.25 -4.49
C ARG A 124 2.42 12.01 -5.97
N VAL A 125 1.50 12.45 -6.82
CA VAL A 125 1.64 12.44 -8.28
C VAL A 125 1.82 13.88 -8.74
N GLN A 126 2.90 14.18 -9.44
CA GLN A 126 3.12 15.48 -10.07
C GLN A 126 2.54 15.46 -11.48
N PHE A 127 1.60 16.36 -11.75
CA PHE A 127 1.15 16.65 -13.12
C PHE A 127 1.97 17.81 -13.67
N GLY A 128 2.79 17.54 -14.70
CA GLY A 128 3.65 18.54 -15.34
C GLY A 128 4.95 18.87 -14.59
N ALA A 129 5.70 19.85 -15.09
CA ALA A 129 7.03 20.19 -14.57
C ALA A 129 7.03 21.14 -13.35
N SER A 130 5.86 21.59 -12.88
CA SER A 130 5.78 22.56 -11.77
C SER A 130 5.42 21.89 -10.44
N LYS A 131 6.07 22.33 -9.35
CA LYS A 131 5.81 21.85 -7.98
C LYS A 131 4.38 22.16 -7.47
N ALA A 132 3.64 23.03 -8.16
CA ALA A 132 2.28 23.44 -7.78
C ALA A 132 1.18 22.43 -8.16
N GLY A 133 1.50 21.40 -8.96
CA GLY A 133 0.55 20.38 -9.44
C GLY A 133 0.64 19.00 -8.77
N ALA A 134 1.29 18.90 -7.60
CA ALA A 134 1.42 17.63 -6.89
C ALA A 134 0.12 17.28 -6.14
N VAL A 135 -0.62 16.28 -6.62
CA VAL A 135 -1.85 15.78 -6.00
C VAL A 135 -1.54 14.53 -5.18
N GLU A 136 -2.11 14.44 -3.98
CA GLU A 136 -2.10 13.19 -3.20
C GLU A 136 -3.17 12.24 -3.73
N VAL A 137 -2.72 11.08 -4.20
CA VAL A 137 -3.59 10.02 -4.73
C VAL A 137 -3.65 8.90 -3.70
N PRO A 138 -4.84 8.47 -3.26
CA PRO A 138 -4.97 7.34 -2.36
C PRO A 138 -4.47 6.05 -3.01
N ARG A 139 -3.83 5.20 -2.23
CA ARG A 139 -3.40 3.86 -2.64
C ARG A 139 -4.08 2.81 -1.78
N PHE A 140 -4.45 1.70 -2.41
CA PHE A 140 -5.13 0.57 -1.80
C PHE A 140 -4.24 -0.67 -1.91
N ALA A 141 -4.21 -1.51 -0.88
CA ALA A 141 -3.52 -2.79 -0.95
C ALA A 141 -4.29 -3.73 -1.89
N ALA A 142 -3.59 -4.43 -2.78
CA ALA A 142 -4.20 -5.35 -3.73
C ALA A 142 -5.06 -6.42 -3.04
N GLY A 143 -4.59 -6.98 -1.92
CA GLY A 143 -5.33 -7.95 -1.12
C GLY A 143 -6.64 -7.41 -0.57
N HIS A 144 -6.64 -6.19 -0.03
CA HIS A 144 -7.89 -5.57 0.47
C HIS A 144 -8.91 -5.37 -0.65
N VAL A 145 -8.42 -5.10 -1.88
CA VAL A 145 -9.28 -5.03 -3.06
C VAL A 145 -9.82 -6.42 -3.42
N ASP A 146 -8.97 -7.45 -3.40
CA ASP A 146 -9.35 -8.84 -3.71
C ASP A 146 -10.33 -9.45 -2.70
N ASP A 147 -10.27 -9.01 -1.44
CA ASP A 147 -11.15 -9.50 -0.38
C ASP A 147 -12.58 -8.93 -0.49
N LEU A 148 -12.78 -7.81 -1.21
CA LEU A 148 -14.08 -7.11 -1.27
C LEU A 148 -15.25 -8.02 -1.69
N PRO A 149 -15.12 -8.88 -2.73
CA PRO A 149 -16.20 -9.80 -3.09
C PRO A 149 -16.55 -10.83 -2.02
N GLY A 150 -15.56 -11.28 -1.24
CA GLY A 150 -15.79 -12.19 -0.13
C GLY A 150 -16.37 -11.49 1.10
N ALA A 151 -15.99 -10.23 1.34
CA ALA A 151 -16.47 -9.42 2.45
C ALA A 151 -17.90 -8.90 2.25
N HIS A 152 -18.34 -8.76 0.99
CA HIS A 152 -19.68 -8.27 0.62
C HIS A 152 -20.42 -9.28 -0.27
N PRO A 153 -20.78 -10.47 0.26
CA PRO A 153 -21.51 -11.48 -0.48
C PRO A 153 -22.94 -11.07 -0.86
N GLU A 154 -23.49 -10.03 -0.21
CA GLU A 154 -24.81 -9.45 -0.51
C GLU A 154 -24.87 -8.73 -1.87
N VAL A 155 -23.73 -8.41 -2.47
CA VAL A 155 -23.65 -7.72 -3.75
C VAL A 155 -23.61 -8.73 -4.91
N ASP A 156 -24.44 -8.49 -5.94
CA ASP A 156 -24.28 -9.19 -7.22
C ASP A 156 -23.05 -8.63 -7.97
N TRP A 157 -21.89 -9.22 -7.70
CA TRP A 157 -20.62 -8.84 -8.33
C TRP A 157 -20.59 -9.11 -9.84
N ALA A 158 -21.32 -10.11 -10.32
CA ALA A 158 -21.41 -10.38 -11.75
C ALA A 158 -22.20 -9.27 -12.46
N GLN A 159 -23.33 -8.85 -11.88
CA GLN A 159 -24.08 -7.70 -12.36
C GLN A 159 -23.23 -6.44 -12.30
N LEU A 160 -22.55 -6.17 -11.18
CA LEU A 160 -21.75 -4.95 -11.01
C LEU A 160 -20.65 -4.81 -12.08
N ARG A 161 -20.01 -5.91 -12.47
CA ARG A 161 -18.96 -5.96 -13.52
C ARG A 161 -19.52 -5.74 -14.94
N THR A 162 -20.80 -5.98 -15.17
CA THR A 162 -21.44 -5.82 -16.49
C THR A 162 -22.15 -4.49 -16.68
N VAL A 163 -22.23 -3.64 -15.64
CA VAL A 163 -22.93 -2.35 -15.74
C VAL A 163 -22.26 -1.44 -16.77
N GLY A 164 -23.01 -1.04 -17.80
CA GLY A 164 -22.53 -0.17 -18.87
C GLY A 164 -22.24 1.27 -18.44
N LYS A 165 -21.47 2.00 -19.26
CA LYS A 165 -21.20 3.44 -19.07
C LYS A 165 -22.51 4.25 -19.03
N GLY A 166 -22.57 5.29 -18.17
CA GLY A 166 -23.73 6.19 -18.06
C GLY A 166 -24.88 5.65 -17.21
N ARG A 167 -24.84 4.39 -16.77
CA ARG A 167 -25.83 3.82 -15.85
C ARG A 167 -25.46 4.12 -14.40
N ARG A 168 -26.46 4.40 -13.56
CA ARG A 168 -26.29 4.55 -12.10
C ARG A 168 -25.65 3.29 -11.52
N SER A 169 -24.80 3.46 -10.52
CA SER A 169 -24.21 2.33 -9.79
C SER A 169 -25.30 1.64 -8.96
N PRO A 170 -25.41 0.29 -9.00
CA PRO A 170 -26.26 -0.46 -8.09
C PRO A 170 -25.92 -0.18 -6.61
N LEU A 171 -24.65 0.08 -6.30
CA LEU A 171 -24.19 0.40 -4.94
C LEU A 171 -24.77 1.72 -4.40
N ALA A 172 -25.24 2.62 -5.27
CA ALA A 172 -25.86 3.86 -4.86
C ALA A 172 -27.22 3.66 -4.16
N GLU A 173 -27.84 2.49 -4.30
CA GLU A 173 -29.10 2.14 -3.65
C GLU A 173 -28.87 1.65 -2.21
N LEU A 174 -27.68 1.10 -1.93
CA LEU A 174 -27.27 0.69 -0.57
C LEU A 174 -27.06 1.91 0.34
N GLN A 175 -26.64 3.05 -0.21
CA GLN A 175 -26.57 4.30 0.56
C GLN A 175 -27.96 4.88 0.87
N ALA A 176 -29.00 4.50 0.11
CA ALA A 176 -30.33 5.08 0.20
C ALA A 176 -31.25 4.41 1.24
N GLN A 177 -30.76 3.42 2.00
CA GLN A 177 -31.49 2.83 3.11
C GLN A 177 -31.12 3.53 4.42
N PRO A 178 -31.92 4.49 4.91
CA PRO A 178 -31.85 4.90 6.31
C PRO A 178 -32.32 3.74 7.19
N ALA A 179 -31.75 3.65 8.40
CA ALA A 179 -32.24 2.76 9.46
C ALA A 179 -33.70 3.04 9.83
#